data_AF-A0A1G1D692-F1
#
_entry.id   AF-A0A1G1D692-F1
#
_cell.length_a   1.000
_cell.length_b   1.000
_cell.length_c   1.000
_cell.angle_alpha   90.00
_cell.angle_beta   90.00
_cell.angle_gamma   90.00
#
_symmetry.space_group_name_H-M   'P 1'
#
loop_
_entity.id
_entity.type
_entity.pdbx_description
1 polymer ?
#
loop_
_entity_poly.entity_id
_entity_poly.type
_entity_poly.pdbx_seq_one_letter_code
_entity_poly.pdbx_strand_id
1 'polypeptide(L)'
;MKIKKVFGLIIIFFLILMFSGMQEISSAEEASLGQKFIDALESKNNSEMKAIIKNNKDNVPEEIKAMVEYAMSGEAEAGERDYLLNIVGIMATIYNEEFKDDRLLKFVIANINSLEKKAEKKTAEKKTGKKASSSDKIKEELVKLGKGDWIVTNIKTDNVNDIKIEIGFKVSGDSASAKNVSFADSKKAKEIVLKYIPNAKGRIDWVSGGMGMKVVLLE
;
A
#
# COMPACT_ATOMS: atom_id res chain seq x y z
N MET A 1 1.70 12.92 -34.03
CA MET A 1 1.09 13.94 -33.15
C MET A 1 0.71 13.26 -31.84
N LYS A 2 1.22 13.78 -30.72
CA LYS A 2 1.31 13.09 -29.42
C LYS A 2 -0.05 13.11 -28.69
N ILE A 3 -0.68 11.96 -28.56
CA ILE A 3 -1.76 11.71 -27.59
C ILE A 3 -1.12 10.96 -26.43
N LYS A 4 -1.22 11.49 -25.20
CA LYS A 4 -1.13 10.77 -23.92
C LYS A 4 -0.96 11.80 -22.79
N LYS A 5 -2.06 12.29 -22.23
CA LYS A 5 -2.23 12.73 -20.81
C LYS A 5 -3.72 12.99 -20.56
N VAL A 6 -4.53 11.94 -20.60
CA VAL A 6 -5.95 12.00 -20.19
C VAL A 6 -6.21 10.82 -19.26
N PHE A 7 -5.70 10.86 -18.04
CA PHE A 7 -6.05 9.90 -16.98
C PHE A 7 -5.81 10.51 -15.58
N GLY A 8 -6.08 11.81 -15.43
CA GLY A 8 -5.96 12.53 -14.16
C GLY A 8 -7.24 13.23 -13.72
N LEU A 9 -8.40 12.84 -14.26
CA LEU A 9 -9.65 13.59 -14.12
C LEU A 9 -10.84 12.76 -13.63
N ILE A 10 -10.62 11.53 -13.17
CA ILE A 10 -11.71 10.64 -12.72
C ILE A 10 -11.80 10.53 -11.18
N ILE A 11 -10.75 10.89 -10.45
CA ILE A 11 -10.74 10.79 -8.97
C ILE A 11 -11.58 11.89 -8.31
N ILE A 12 -11.80 13.03 -8.99
CA ILE A 12 -12.54 14.17 -8.43
C ILE A 12 -14.07 13.97 -8.47
N PHE A 13 -14.59 13.03 -9.27
CA PHE A 13 -16.04 12.87 -9.42
C PHE A 13 -16.71 12.08 -8.28
N PHE A 14 -15.96 11.30 -7.50
CA PHE A 14 -16.55 10.46 -6.45
C PHE A 14 -16.65 11.13 -5.06
N LEU A 15 -15.99 12.27 -4.84
CA LEU A 15 -16.09 13.04 -3.59
C LEU A 15 -17.23 14.07 -3.59
N ILE A 16 -17.74 14.45 -4.77
CA ILE A 16 -18.72 15.53 -4.93
C ILE A 16 -20.18 15.05 -4.74
N LEU A 17 -20.46 13.75 -4.81
CA LEU A 17 -21.85 13.25 -4.81
C LEU A 17 -22.50 13.10 -3.41
N MET A 18 -21.78 13.34 -2.32
CA MET A 18 -22.34 13.20 -0.96
C MET A 18 -22.92 14.48 -0.35
N PHE A 19 -22.84 15.63 -1.03
CA PHE A 19 -23.42 16.89 -0.55
C PHE A 19 -24.25 17.58 -1.63
N SER A 20 -25.38 16.97 -1.99
CA SER A 20 -26.45 17.69 -2.68
C SER A 20 -27.24 18.50 -1.67
N GLY A 21 -26.92 19.79 -1.53
CA GLY A 21 -27.71 20.74 -0.76
C GLY A 21 -27.19 22.17 -0.90
N MET A 22 -27.76 22.90 -1.86
CA MET A 22 -27.79 24.38 -1.97
C MET A 22 -26.50 25.16 -1.63
N GLN A 23 -25.79 25.65 -2.64
CA GLN A 23 -25.68 27.09 -2.95
C GLN A 23 -24.68 27.30 -4.10
N GLU A 24 -25.12 28.06 -5.10
CA GLU A 24 -24.23 28.67 -6.10
C GLU A 24 -23.30 29.65 -5.36
N ILE A 25 -22.01 29.31 -5.27
CA ILE A 25 -20.95 30.30 -5.03
C ILE A 25 -19.82 29.98 -5.99
N SER A 26 -19.63 30.87 -6.94
CA SER A 26 -18.38 31.04 -7.69
C SER A 26 -17.24 31.20 -6.67
N SER A 27 -16.44 30.15 -6.46
CA SER A 27 -15.18 30.25 -5.73
C SER A 27 -14.08 29.69 -6.60
N ALA A 28 -13.08 30.51 -6.93
CA ALA A 28 -11.75 29.97 -7.15
C ALA A 28 -11.45 29.12 -5.91
N GLU A 29 -11.20 27.83 -6.11
CA GLU A 29 -11.01 26.88 -5.02
C GLU A 29 -9.76 27.30 -4.26
N GLU A 30 -9.94 27.91 -3.08
CA GLU A 30 -8.80 28.30 -2.25
C GLU A 30 -8.04 27.03 -1.86
N ALA A 31 -6.75 26.97 -2.16
CA ALA A 31 -5.92 25.83 -1.80
C ALA A 31 -6.06 25.51 -0.29
N SER A 32 -6.19 24.22 0.02
CA SER A 32 -6.34 23.74 1.41
C SER A 32 -5.12 24.13 2.24
N LEU A 33 -5.28 24.10 3.58
CA LEU A 33 -4.18 24.37 4.51
C LEU A 33 -2.99 23.44 4.24
N GLY A 34 -3.26 22.15 4.06
CA GLY A 34 -2.25 21.15 3.74
C GLY A 34 -1.53 21.46 2.43
N GLN A 35 -2.24 21.84 1.37
CA GLN A 35 -1.62 22.16 0.10
C GLN A 35 -0.71 23.40 0.20
N LYS A 36 -1.19 24.47 0.83
CA LYS A 36 -0.38 25.68 1.08
C LYS A 36 0.89 25.35 1.87
N PHE A 37 0.79 24.48 2.87
CA PHE A 37 1.93 24.05 3.66
C PHE A 37 2.92 23.20 2.85
N ILE A 38 2.42 22.27 2.04
CA ILE A 38 3.23 21.43 1.16
C ILE A 38 3.99 22.29 0.15
N ASP A 39 3.34 23.25 -0.49
CA ASP A 39 3.97 24.16 -1.46
C ASP A 39 5.12 24.94 -0.81
N ALA A 40 4.92 25.43 0.42
CA ALA A 40 5.95 26.12 1.19
C ALA A 40 7.11 25.18 1.59
N LEU A 41 6.81 23.94 1.96
CA LEU A 41 7.80 22.92 2.30
C LEU A 41 8.66 22.55 1.08
N GLU A 42 8.05 22.32 -0.08
CA GLU A 42 8.73 21.99 -1.33
C GLU A 42 9.61 23.15 -1.82
N SER A 43 9.13 24.38 -1.60
CA SER A 43 9.88 25.61 -1.86
C SER A 43 10.94 25.92 -0.79
N LYS A 44 11.08 25.09 0.24
CA LYS A 44 12.00 25.27 1.40
C LYS A 44 11.80 26.60 2.12
N ASN A 45 10.57 27.13 2.14
CA ASN A 45 10.23 28.41 2.73
C ASN A 45 9.80 28.25 4.19
N ASN A 46 10.77 28.16 5.09
CA ASN A 46 10.53 27.97 6.53
C ASN A 46 9.69 29.09 7.16
N SER A 47 9.88 30.34 6.74
CA SER A 47 9.12 31.48 7.26
C SER A 47 7.64 31.38 6.90
N GLU A 48 7.35 30.93 5.68
CA GLU A 48 5.98 30.74 5.20
C GLU A 48 5.31 29.55 5.88
N MET A 49 6.01 28.42 6.06
CA MET A 49 5.49 27.29 6.85
C MET A 49 5.06 27.73 8.26
N LYS A 50 5.88 28.54 8.95
CA LYS A 50 5.54 29.08 10.27
C LYS A 50 4.33 30.02 10.22
N ALA A 51 4.28 30.91 9.22
CA ALA A 51 3.15 31.83 9.05
C ALA A 51 1.84 31.09 8.81
N ILE A 52 1.85 30.04 7.97
CA ILE A 52 0.67 29.21 7.70
C ILE A 52 0.15 28.59 8.99
N ILE A 53 1.01 27.95 9.79
CA ILE A 53 0.61 27.32 11.05
C ILE A 53 0.10 28.37 12.04
N LYS A 54 0.80 29.49 12.18
CA LYS A 54 0.44 30.55 13.12
C LYS A 54 -0.92 31.18 12.81
N ASN A 55 -1.20 31.44 11.54
CA ASN A 55 -2.42 32.09 11.08
C ASN A 55 -3.65 31.17 11.07
N ASN A 56 -3.44 29.85 11.17
CA ASN A 56 -4.49 28.84 11.07
C ASN A 56 -4.55 27.94 12.30
N LYS A 57 -4.21 28.47 13.48
CA LYS A 57 -4.10 27.73 14.74
C LYS A 57 -5.24 26.71 14.96
N ASP A 58 -6.48 27.12 14.78
CA ASP A 58 -7.64 26.29 15.12
C ASP A 58 -7.93 25.20 14.06
N ASN A 59 -7.44 25.37 12.83
CA ASN A 59 -7.66 24.45 11.71
C ASN A 59 -6.54 23.40 11.57
N VAL A 60 -5.32 23.71 12.04
CA VAL A 60 -4.16 22.79 11.98
C VAL A 60 -4.44 21.42 12.63
N PRO A 61 -5.09 21.32 13.81
CA PRO A 61 -5.43 20.04 14.41
C PRO A 61 -6.26 19.12 13.50
N GLU A 62 -7.27 19.68 12.83
CA GLU A 62 -8.18 18.91 11.97
C GLU A 62 -7.47 18.44 10.71
N GLU A 63 -6.68 19.32 10.07
CA GLU A 63 -5.88 18.97 8.89
C GLU A 63 -4.89 17.84 9.19
N ILE A 64 -4.15 17.94 10.31
CA ILE A 64 -3.20 16.90 10.74
C ILE A 64 -3.93 15.58 10.98
N LYS A 65 -5.10 15.63 11.62
CA LYS A 65 -5.88 14.43 11.90
C LYS A 65 -6.37 13.77 10.61
N ALA A 66 -6.91 14.54 9.67
CA ALA A 66 -7.40 14.04 8.39
C ALA A 66 -6.27 13.39 7.56
N MET A 67 -5.11 14.04 7.47
CA MET A 67 -3.94 13.50 6.78
C MET A 67 -3.42 12.22 7.42
N VAL A 68 -3.37 12.14 8.76
CA VAL A 68 -2.99 10.91 9.48
C VAL A 68 -4.01 9.81 9.24
N GLU A 69 -5.31 10.09 9.32
CA GLU A 69 -6.36 9.09 9.10
C GLU A 69 -6.30 8.51 7.68
N TYR A 70 -6.14 9.37 6.66
CA TYR A 70 -5.96 8.92 5.28
C TYR A 70 -4.67 8.10 5.11
N ALA A 71 -3.54 8.56 5.63
CA ALA A 71 -2.26 7.84 5.56
C ALA A 71 -2.35 6.45 6.25
N MET A 72 -3.16 6.33 7.30
CA MET A 72 -3.32 5.12 8.10
C MET A 72 -4.46 4.19 7.63
N SER A 73 -5.32 4.65 6.71
CA SER A 73 -6.51 3.92 6.22
C SER A 73 -6.19 2.62 5.49
N GLY A 74 -4.98 2.53 4.90
CA GLY A 74 -4.61 1.45 3.98
C GLY A 74 -4.94 1.74 2.51
N GLU A 75 -5.56 2.89 2.22
CA GLU A 75 -5.81 3.37 0.85
C GLU A 75 -4.56 4.02 0.24
N ALA A 76 -3.77 4.74 1.05
CA ALA A 76 -2.51 5.33 0.64
C ALA A 76 -1.42 4.28 0.37
N GLU A 77 -0.71 4.42 -0.75
CA GLU A 77 0.45 3.58 -1.05
C GLU A 77 1.58 3.81 -0.04
N ALA A 78 2.53 2.87 0.07
CA ALA A 78 3.56 2.94 1.10
C ALA A 78 4.40 4.24 1.06
N GLY A 79 4.79 4.69 -0.13
CA GLY A 79 5.55 5.93 -0.29
C GLY A 79 4.70 7.18 -0.02
N GLU A 80 3.43 7.17 -0.41
CA GLU A 80 2.48 8.26 -0.15
C GLU A 80 2.20 8.40 1.35
N ARG A 81 1.99 7.29 2.05
CA ARG A 81 1.83 7.25 3.51
C ARG A 81 3.04 7.84 4.22
N ASP A 82 4.25 7.43 3.86
CA ASP A 82 5.47 7.90 4.52
C ASP A 82 5.68 9.40 4.28
N TYR A 83 5.37 9.88 3.06
CA TYR A 83 5.39 11.30 2.71
C TYR A 83 4.39 12.12 3.54
N LEU A 84 3.13 11.67 3.63
CA LEU A 84 2.09 12.33 4.41
C LEU A 84 2.42 12.37 5.90
N LEU A 85 2.89 11.24 6.46
CA LEU A 85 3.30 11.16 7.87
C LEU A 85 4.49 12.07 8.20
N ASN A 86 5.41 12.27 7.23
CA ASN A 86 6.48 13.23 7.38
C ASN A 86 5.95 14.68 7.38
N ILE A 87 5.05 15.04 6.45
CA ILE A 87 4.45 16.39 6.40
C ILE A 87 3.75 16.73 7.70
N VAL A 88 2.85 15.86 8.19
CA VAL A 88 2.12 16.12 9.45
C VAL A 88 3.05 16.14 10.67
N GLY A 89 4.17 15.42 10.63
CA GLY A 89 5.21 15.49 11.66
C GLY A 89 5.86 16.88 11.71
N ILE A 90 6.15 17.47 10.54
CA ILE A 90 6.70 18.82 10.44
C ILE A 90 5.65 19.85 10.89
N MET A 91 4.40 19.74 10.42
CA MET A 91 3.30 20.63 10.84
C MET A 91 3.10 20.60 12.36
N ALA A 92 3.04 19.41 12.96
CA ALA A 92 2.88 19.23 14.40
C ALA A 92 4.07 19.78 15.21
N THR A 93 5.29 19.67 14.67
CA THR A 93 6.50 20.23 15.29
C THR A 93 6.43 21.76 15.33
N ILE A 94 6.13 22.39 14.20
CA ILE A 94 5.98 23.84 14.11
C ILE A 94 4.84 24.32 15.01
N TYR A 95 3.71 23.61 15.03
CA TYR A 95 2.59 23.94 15.91
C TYR A 95 2.98 23.91 17.39
N ASN A 96 3.73 22.90 17.83
CA ASN A 96 4.25 22.83 19.19
C ASN A 96 5.26 23.96 19.47
N GLU A 97 6.12 24.32 18.53
CA GLU A 97 7.07 25.43 18.69
C GLU A 97 6.35 26.76 18.92
N GLU A 98 5.32 27.04 18.11
CA GLU A 98 4.56 28.31 18.11
C GLU A 98 3.59 28.40 19.30
N PHE A 99 2.95 27.30 19.69
CA PHE A 99 1.85 27.31 20.68
C PHE A 99 2.16 26.56 21.99
N LYS A 100 3.33 25.92 22.10
CA LYS A 100 3.72 25.08 23.24
C LYS A 100 2.71 23.95 23.54
N ASP A 101 2.11 23.43 22.49
CA ASP A 101 1.13 22.35 22.53
C ASP A 101 1.64 21.10 21.80
N ASP A 102 2.09 20.13 22.58
CA ASP A 102 2.70 18.90 22.08
C ASP A 102 1.68 17.78 21.78
N ARG A 103 0.39 18.02 21.96
CA ARG A 103 -0.66 16.99 21.80
C ARG A 103 -0.71 16.45 20.38
N LEU A 104 -0.59 17.33 19.37
CA LEU A 104 -0.57 16.94 17.96
C LEU A 104 0.70 16.15 17.63
N LEU A 105 1.84 16.56 18.16
CA LEU A 105 3.11 15.86 17.96
C LEU A 105 3.07 14.46 18.56
N LYS A 106 2.55 14.31 19.79
CA LYS A 106 2.32 13.01 20.43
C LYS A 106 1.36 12.14 19.63
N PHE A 107 0.29 12.71 19.08
CA PHE A 107 -0.66 11.99 18.24
C PHE A 107 0.01 11.44 16.97
N VAL A 108 0.79 12.26 16.26
CA VAL A 108 1.52 11.82 15.06
C VAL A 108 2.53 10.72 15.41
N ILE A 109 3.35 10.91 16.45
CA ILE A 109 4.34 9.92 16.90
C ILE A 109 3.66 8.60 17.28
N ALA A 110 2.53 8.64 17.99
CA ALA A 110 1.81 7.42 18.37
C ALA A 110 1.34 6.63 17.14
N ASN A 111 0.89 7.31 16.08
CA ASN A 111 0.46 6.67 14.85
C ASN A 111 1.65 6.08 14.06
N ILE A 112 2.76 6.82 13.95
CA ILE A 112 4.01 6.32 13.33
C ILE A 112 4.51 5.08 14.09
N ASN A 113 4.62 5.15 15.42
CA ASN A 113 5.05 4.04 16.25
C ASN A 113 4.09 2.84 16.16
N SER A 114 2.80 3.06 15.88
CA SER A 114 1.85 1.96 15.66
C SER A 114 2.13 1.21 14.36
N LEU A 115 2.64 1.88 13.33
CA LEU A 115 3.09 1.25 12.09
C LEU A 115 4.37 0.46 12.32
N GLU A 116 5.32 1.03 13.04
CA GLU A 116 6.57 0.36 13.41
C GLU A 116 6.28 -0.87 14.26
N LYS A 117 5.44 -0.77 15.29
CA LYS A 117 5.01 -1.93 16.09
C LYS A 117 4.23 -2.96 15.28
N LYS A 118 3.40 -2.56 14.31
CA LYS A 118 2.76 -3.51 13.38
C LYS A 118 3.80 -4.17 12.45
N ALA A 119 4.83 -3.46 12.01
CA ALA A 119 5.91 -3.99 11.19
C ALA A 119 6.85 -4.90 12.00
N GLU A 120 7.18 -4.52 13.23
CA GLU A 120 7.94 -5.30 14.20
C GLU A 120 7.16 -6.52 14.65
N LYS A 121 5.84 -6.43 14.89
CA LYS A 121 5.01 -7.61 15.16
C LYS A 121 4.95 -8.54 13.95
N LYS A 122 4.82 -8.02 12.72
CA LYS A 122 4.96 -8.80 11.48
C LYS A 122 6.37 -9.42 11.31
N THR A 123 7.41 -8.83 11.90
CA THR A 123 8.81 -9.28 11.79
C THR A 123 9.20 -10.22 12.94
N ALA A 124 8.64 -10.03 14.14
CA ALA A 124 8.81 -10.84 15.34
C ALA A 124 7.95 -12.11 15.25
N GLU A 125 6.72 -12.04 14.73
CA GLU A 125 5.94 -13.22 14.32
C GLU A 125 6.64 -14.04 13.21
N LYS A 126 7.62 -13.43 12.51
CA LYS A 126 8.50 -14.11 11.54
C LYS A 126 9.69 -14.82 12.18
N LYS A 127 10.06 -14.50 13.44
CA LYS A 127 11.27 -15.00 14.11
C LYS A 127 11.02 -15.84 15.38
N THR A 128 9.85 -15.78 16.02
CA THR A 128 9.56 -16.62 17.20
C THR A 128 8.25 -17.39 17.03
N GLY A 129 8.36 -18.67 16.63
CA GLY A 129 7.31 -19.68 16.82
C GLY A 129 6.11 -19.62 15.88
N LYS A 130 6.32 -19.92 14.59
CA LYS A 130 5.25 -19.96 13.58
C LYS A 130 4.34 -21.17 13.76
N LYS A 131 3.08 -20.95 14.15
CA LYS A 131 1.99 -21.74 13.56
C LYS A 131 1.92 -21.26 12.09
N ALA A 132 2.53 -22.02 11.18
CA ALA A 132 2.70 -21.60 9.78
C ALA A 132 1.37 -21.12 9.18
N SER A 133 1.35 -19.89 8.66
CA SER A 133 0.17 -19.35 7.97
C SER A 133 -0.11 -20.22 6.74
N SER A 134 -1.37 -20.26 6.29
CA SER A 134 -1.75 -21.00 5.07
C SER A 134 -0.85 -20.63 3.88
N SER A 135 -0.46 -19.36 3.75
CA SER A 135 0.47 -18.88 2.72
C SER A 135 1.85 -19.54 2.80
N ASP A 136 2.41 -19.72 3.99
CA ASP A 136 3.73 -20.34 4.15
C ASP A 136 3.72 -21.83 3.85
N LYS A 137 2.65 -22.53 4.25
CA LYS A 137 2.47 -23.95 3.94
C LYS A 137 2.27 -24.18 2.44
N ILE A 138 1.48 -23.31 1.79
CA ILE A 138 1.32 -23.30 0.33
C ILE A 138 2.67 -23.11 -0.34
N LYS A 139 3.47 -22.11 0.08
CA LYS A 139 4.81 -21.87 -0.49
C LYS A 139 5.72 -23.09 -0.34
N GLU A 140 5.77 -23.69 0.84
CA GLU A 140 6.62 -24.85 1.11
C GLU A 140 6.23 -26.06 0.25
N GLU A 141 4.94 -26.38 0.17
CA GLU A 141 4.46 -27.51 -0.64
C GLU A 141 4.64 -27.25 -2.15
N LEU A 142 4.44 -26.02 -2.63
CA LEU A 142 4.67 -25.67 -4.04
C LEU A 142 6.16 -25.73 -4.43
N VAL A 143 7.06 -25.28 -3.56
CA VAL A 143 8.51 -25.39 -3.79
C VAL A 143 8.94 -26.86 -3.80
N LYS A 144 8.39 -27.69 -2.90
CA LYS A 144 8.62 -29.14 -2.88
C LYS A 144 8.07 -29.82 -4.15
N LEU A 145 6.87 -29.45 -4.61
CA LEU A 145 6.29 -29.94 -5.86
C LEU A 145 7.18 -29.60 -7.06
N GLY A 146 7.69 -28.37 -7.11
CA GLY A 146 8.68 -27.92 -8.09
C GLY A 146 10.08 -28.48 -7.88
N LYS A 147 10.28 -29.45 -6.97
CA LYS A 147 11.58 -30.07 -6.64
C LYS A 147 12.71 -29.06 -6.36
N GLY A 148 12.36 -27.90 -5.83
CA GLY A 148 13.30 -26.81 -5.55
C GLY A 148 13.62 -25.88 -6.72
N ASP A 149 13.15 -26.19 -7.94
CA ASP A 149 13.28 -25.35 -9.13
C ASP A 149 12.31 -24.18 -9.14
N TRP A 150 11.18 -24.31 -8.46
CA TRP A 150 10.17 -23.26 -8.38
C TRP A 150 10.49 -22.27 -7.26
N ILE A 151 10.16 -21.00 -7.49
CA ILE A 151 10.18 -19.94 -6.50
C ILE A 151 8.80 -19.31 -6.49
N VAL A 152 8.09 -19.36 -5.37
CA VAL A 152 6.85 -18.59 -5.24
C VAL A 152 7.22 -17.13 -5.02
N THR A 153 7.12 -16.33 -6.08
CA THR A 153 7.54 -14.93 -6.11
C THR A 153 6.47 -14.01 -5.53
N ASN A 154 5.19 -14.40 -5.61
CA ASN A 154 4.09 -13.61 -5.09
C ASN A 154 2.92 -14.47 -4.61
N ILE A 155 2.29 -14.08 -3.50
CA ILE A 155 0.96 -14.54 -3.09
C ILE A 155 0.21 -13.28 -2.66
N LYS A 156 -0.64 -12.75 -3.53
CA LYS A 156 -1.57 -11.66 -3.20
C LYS A 156 -2.94 -12.25 -2.88
N THR A 157 -3.58 -11.72 -1.84
CA THR A 157 -4.96 -12.03 -1.50
C THR A 157 -5.69 -10.71 -1.43
N ASP A 158 -6.44 -10.37 -2.48
CA ASP A 158 -7.32 -9.21 -2.49
C ASP A 158 -8.69 -9.63 -1.93
N ASN A 159 -9.40 -8.68 -1.33
CA ASN A 159 -10.55 -8.90 -0.42
C ASN A 159 -11.48 -10.07 -0.81
N VAL A 160 -11.74 -10.95 0.17
CA VAL A 160 -12.61 -12.15 0.13
C VAL A 160 -12.20 -13.20 -0.92
N ASN A 161 -11.15 -13.96 -0.60
CA ASN A 161 -10.74 -15.22 -1.24
C ASN A 161 -10.29 -15.15 -2.71
N ASP A 162 -10.07 -13.97 -3.30
CA ASP A 162 -9.41 -13.87 -4.61
C ASP A 162 -7.88 -13.90 -4.45
N ILE A 163 -7.23 -14.90 -5.03
CA ILE A 163 -5.81 -15.19 -4.83
C ILE A 163 -5.09 -15.17 -6.17
N LYS A 164 -4.00 -14.41 -6.21
CA LYS A 164 -3.00 -14.48 -7.27
C LYS A 164 -1.70 -15.06 -6.74
N ILE A 165 -1.29 -16.20 -7.26
CA ILE A 165 -0.01 -16.84 -6.96
C ILE A 165 0.88 -16.76 -8.18
N GLU A 166 2.09 -16.21 -8.04
CA GLU A 166 3.10 -16.20 -9.09
C GLU A 166 4.25 -17.14 -8.72
N ILE A 167 4.60 -18.03 -9.65
CA ILE A 167 5.65 -19.04 -9.51
C ILE A 167 6.71 -18.78 -10.59
N GLY A 168 7.88 -18.33 -10.16
CA GLY A 168 9.08 -18.24 -10.98
C GLY A 168 9.91 -19.54 -10.98
N PHE A 169 10.96 -19.56 -11.81
CA PHE A 169 11.94 -20.65 -11.85
C PHE A 169 13.32 -20.14 -11.41
N LYS A 170 14.02 -20.92 -10.58
CA LYS A 170 15.44 -20.68 -10.32
C LYS A 170 16.20 -20.93 -11.62
N VAL A 171 16.87 -19.89 -12.11
CA VAL A 171 17.78 -19.98 -13.25
C VAL A 171 19.17 -20.32 -12.71
N SER A 172 19.73 -21.45 -13.10
CA SER A 172 21.12 -21.82 -12.82
C SER A 172 21.83 -22.13 -14.14
N GLY A 173 22.68 -21.21 -14.62
CA GLY A 173 23.51 -21.36 -15.82
C GLY A 173 22.90 -20.83 -17.14
N ASP A 174 23.72 -20.83 -18.20
CA ASP A 174 23.48 -20.29 -19.57
C ASP A 174 22.41 -21.02 -20.39
N SER A 175 21.42 -21.61 -19.74
CA SER A 175 20.27 -22.19 -20.41
C SER A 175 19.03 -21.79 -19.65
N ALA A 176 18.48 -20.64 -20.05
CA ALA A 176 17.07 -20.31 -19.87
C ALA A 176 16.20 -21.29 -20.70
N SER A 177 16.33 -22.58 -20.41
CA SER A 177 15.42 -23.59 -20.91
C SER A 177 14.10 -23.36 -20.18
N ALA A 178 13.10 -22.90 -20.91
CA ALA A 178 11.74 -22.79 -20.46
C ALA A 178 11.32 -24.12 -19.83
N LYS A 179 11.36 -24.22 -18.49
CA LYS A 179 10.92 -25.42 -17.77
C LYS A 179 9.41 -25.51 -17.91
N ASN A 180 8.94 -26.39 -18.80
CA ASN A 180 7.52 -26.62 -19.03
C ASN A 180 6.87 -27.22 -17.77
N VAL A 181 5.72 -26.67 -17.39
CA VAL A 181 4.92 -27.14 -16.25
C VAL A 181 3.90 -28.14 -16.75
N SER A 182 4.01 -29.40 -16.32
CA SER A 182 3.09 -30.46 -16.75
C SER A 182 1.65 -30.18 -16.30
N PHE A 183 0.66 -30.79 -16.98
CA PHE A 183 -0.74 -30.70 -16.56
C PHE A 183 -0.96 -31.31 -15.16
N ALA A 184 -0.28 -32.41 -14.87
CA ALA A 184 -0.33 -33.08 -13.58
C ALA A 184 0.21 -32.20 -12.44
N ASP A 185 1.32 -31.47 -12.67
CA ASP A 185 1.89 -30.58 -11.66
C ASP A 185 1.02 -29.35 -11.45
N SER A 186 0.40 -28.80 -12.51
CA SER A 186 -0.58 -27.71 -12.35
C SER A 186 -1.80 -28.13 -11.53
N LYS A 187 -2.28 -29.38 -11.70
CA LYS A 187 -3.42 -29.90 -10.93
C LYS A 187 -3.05 -30.04 -9.44
N LYS A 188 -1.88 -30.63 -9.16
CA LYS A 188 -1.35 -30.75 -7.80
C LYS A 188 -1.13 -29.38 -7.14
N ALA A 189 -0.65 -28.40 -7.90
CA ALA A 189 -0.49 -27.03 -7.40
C ALA A 189 -1.84 -26.41 -7.00
N LYS A 190 -2.88 -26.59 -7.82
CA LYS A 190 -4.26 -26.18 -7.47
C LYS A 190 -4.77 -26.88 -6.21
N GLU A 191 -4.56 -28.19 -6.08
CA GLU A 191 -4.94 -28.97 -4.90
C GLU A 191 -4.24 -28.49 -3.62
N ILE A 192 -2.95 -28.15 -3.70
CA ILE A 192 -2.19 -27.58 -2.57
C ILE A 192 -2.81 -26.26 -2.10
N VAL A 193 -3.22 -25.38 -3.03
CA VAL A 193 -3.83 -24.10 -2.68
C VAL A 193 -5.20 -24.31 -2.03
N LEU A 194 -6.06 -25.12 -2.64
CA LEU A 194 -7.41 -25.40 -2.14
C LEU A 194 -7.40 -26.17 -0.79
N LYS A 195 -6.38 -26.98 -0.52
CA LYS A 195 -6.18 -27.64 0.78
C LYS A 195 -6.09 -26.63 1.94
N TYR A 196 -5.49 -25.47 1.70
CA TYR A 196 -5.24 -24.46 2.74
C TYR A 196 -6.18 -23.26 2.66
N ILE A 197 -6.81 -23.04 1.50
CA ILE A 197 -7.83 -22.02 1.26
C ILE A 197 -8.95 -22.63 0.40
N PRO A 198 -9.90 -23.37 1.01
CA PRO A 198 -10.88 -24.18 0.27
C PRO A 198 -11.80 -23.42 -0.69
N ASN A 199 -12.03 -22.14 -0.41
CA ASN A 199 -12.91 -21.28 -1.21
C ASN A 199 -12.12 -20.27 -2.07
N ALA A 200 -10.84 -20.55 -2.35
CA ALA A 200 -10.00 -19.67 -3.15
C ALA A 200 -10.53 -19.56 -4.58
N LYS A 201 -10.77 -18.33 -5.01
CA LYS A 201 -10.98 -17.94 -6.40
C LYS A 201 -9.71 -17.26 -6.91
N GLY A 202 -9.49 -17.22 -8.22
CA GLY A 202 -8.35 -16.49 -8.80
C GLY A 202 -7.46 -17.37 -9.67
N ARG A 203 -6.13 -17.23 -9.57
CA ARG A 203 -5.21 -17.94 -10.48
C ARG A 203 -3.80 -18.20 -9.94
N ILE A 204 -3.17 -19.22 -10.50
CA ILE A 204 -1.76 -19.55 -10.35
C ILE A 204 -1.07 -19.32 -11.70
N ASP A 205 -0.10 -18.40 -11.71
CA ASP A 205 0.67 -17.98 -12.87
C ASP A 205 2.12 -18.51 -12.74
N TRP A 206 2.61 -19.26 -13.73
CA TRP A 206 4.04 -19.58 -13.85
C TRP A 206 4.70 -18.58 -14.78
N VAL A 207 5.82 -17.98 -14.36
CA VAL A 207 6.48 -16.88 -15.07
C VAL A 207 7.97 -17.17 -15.23
N SER A 208 8.53 -16.91 -16.41
CA SER A 208 9.98 -16.99 -16.67
C SER A 208 10.44 -15.76 -17.44
N GLY A 209 11.46 -15.05 -16.95
CA GLY A 209 12.01 -13.87 -17.63
C GLY A 209 10.98 -12.77 -17.94
N GLY A 210 9.91 -12.65 -17.15
CA GLY A 210 8.81 -11.70 -17.38
C GLY A 210 7.72 -12.18 -18.35
N MET A 211 7.86 -13.38 -18.94
CA MET A 211 6.83 -14.00 -19.78
C MET A 211 6.00 -15.02 -19.00
N GLY A 212 4.67 -14.96 -19.17
CA GLY A 212 3.75 -15.96 -18.63
C GLY A 212 3.89 -17.29 -19.38
N MET A 213 4.25 -18.34 -18.65
CA MET A 213 4.47 -19.69 -19.17
C MET A 213 3.20 -20.55 -19.11
N LYS A 214 2.45 -20.41 -18.02
CA LYS A 214 1.22 -21.17 -17.78
C LYS A 214 0.33 -20.44 -16.78
N VAL A 215 -0.97 -20.57 -16.94
CA VAL A 215 -1.97 -20.05 -16.01
C VAL A 215 -2.96 -21.16 -15.67
N VAL A 216 -3.34 -21.25 -14.39
CA VAL A 216 -4.37 -22.16 -13.90
C VAL A 216 -5.36 -21.37 -13.07
N LEU A 217 -6.66 -21.52 -13.35
CA LEU A 217 -7.71 -20.85 -12.59
C LEU A 217 -8.10 -21.65 -11.34
N LEU A 218 -8.26 -20.93 -10.25
CA LEU A 218 -8.87 -21.38 -9.01
C LEU A 218 -10.35 -21.02 -9.09
N GLU A 219 -11.19 -22.04 -9.10
CA GLU A 219 -12.66 -21.97 -9.20
C GLU A 219 -13.23 -22.82 -8.07
#